data_AF-A0A6J6JI90-F1
#
_entry.id   AF-A0A6J6JI90-F1
#
_cell.length_a   1.000
_cell.length_b   1.000
_cell.length_c   1.000
_cell.angle_alpha   90.00
_cell.angle_beta   90.00
_cell.angle_gamma   90.00
#
_symmetry.space_group_name_H-M   'P 1'
#
loop_
_entity.id
_entity.type
_entity.pdbx_description
1 polymer ?
#
loop_
_entity_poly.entity_id
_entity_poly.type
_entity_poly.pdbx_seq_one_letter_code
_entity_poly.pdbx_strand_id
1 'polypeptide(L)'
;MKRLPKLSILLALLVFASPIQHMQSAEAANPPRKILTGWLPYYSMKTYLPAVLNNADLIKEIMPFWYTLKYDGKTKKPVIADVYKTANPSVPITEPLTALRNAGMTIIPTITDGTEKLVLANLLSKPVSRKQVVDAIVATVASQNYDGIDLDFEGFAFIDPNTTWKATAPNWVLFVKELGAALHAQKKILSITTPYLFNPAEKQKGYFVYAWAEIAPHIDRLRIMTYDYSTSRPGPIGPIAWTEKTVKYAVSIMPASKVYLGLPGYGKDWVTKVEGVCPSNLAKIITPSAKAGTFLMRDAASIAATYGAVPTYNETFAEVTFSYKREYTGQTSSGLSTTCTASRTAWHQNAQSFSLRAQLVAKYQLGGAAQWVIGQEEPLAMVAIREVATSIAPAQLESSLSLSTNQVSYGNPVTLSGAITLKDKSPVAALSFSVEGKYADGSTRILTTGVTGFDGTYSIPMLIGKSVSLRVLTEPSWEREASVTAPLSLAVSRNLILTPPTSVKSGLPFTITGIVLPRAAGITITLATTSGRVIGTATTTDAQGTFTLNVPAQARSIATYQITVGADATWPVFASDAFSIIIR
;
A
#
# COMPACT_ATOMS: atom_id res chain seq x y z
N MET A 1 33.85 84.23 -0.07
CA MET A 1 33.24 83.63 1.14
C MET A 1 31.96 82.94 0.72
N LYS A 2 31.61 81.71 1.05
CA LYS A 2 32.29 80.56 1.69
C LYS A 2 31.48 79.35 1.22
N ARG A 3 32.12 78.41 0.51
CA ARG A 3 31.64 77.02 0.40
C ARG A 3 31.81 76.38 1.79
N LEU A 4 30.78 75.71 2.29
CA LEU A 4 30.82 74.88 3.50
C LEU A 4 30.08 73.56 3.19
N PRO A 5 30.44 72.46 3.88
CA PRO A 5 30.82 71.22 3.21
C PRO A 5 29.81 70.09 3.43
N LYS A 6 29.91 69.07 2.56
CA LYS A 6 29.28 67.77 2.78
C LYS A 6 29.94 67.10 3.99
N LEU A 7 29.16 66.86 5.04
CA LEU A 7 29.58 66.07 6.20
C LEU A 7 29.33 64.59 5.89
N SER A 8 30.41 63.87 5.59
CA SER A 8 30.41 62.40 5.52
C SER A 8 30.46 61.85 6.95
N ILE A 9 29.35 61.26 7.40
CA ILE A 9 29.34 60.47 8.64
C ILE A 9 29.75 59.04 8.26
N LEU A 10 30.96 58.68 8.66
CA LEU A 10 31.50 57.33 8.62
C LEU A 10 30.80 56.52 9.73
N LEU A 11 29.81 55.69 9.38
CA LEU A 11 29.23 54.74 10.32
C LEU A 11 30.04 53.44 10.25
N ALA A 12 30.90 53.23 11.25
CA ALA A 12 31.63 51.98 11.41
C ALA A 12 30.65 50.85 11.75
N LEU A 13 30.45 49.93 10.80
CA LEU A 13 29.77 48.66 11.06
C LEU A 13 30.70 47.75 11.87
N LEU A 14 30.45 47.66 13.17
CA LEU A 14 30.92 46.58 14.03
C LEU A 14 30.17 45.29 13.65
N VAL A 15 30.80 44.45 12.84
CA VAL A 15 30.32 43.09 12.55
C VAL A 15 30.60 42.23 13.77
N PHE A 16 29.59 42.03 14.62
CA PHE A 16 29.59 40.90 15.56
C PHE A 16 29.35 39.61 14.76
N ALA A 17 30.43 38.88 14.48
CA ALA A 17 30.35 37.52 13.98
C ALA A 17 29.88 36.61 15.12
N SER A 18 28.56 36.47 15.29
CA SER A 18 28.00 35.37 16.06
C SER A 18 28.26 34.07 15.30
N PRO A 19 28.81 33.02 15.92
CA PRO A 19 28.89 31.73 15.26
C PRO A 19 27.47 31.27 14.98
N ILE A 20 27.18 30.98 13.70
CA ILE A 20 26.01 30.24 13.27
C ILE A 20 26.13 28.87 13.93
N GLN A 21 25.58 28.73 15.14
CA GLN A 21 25.25 27.42 15.67
C GLN A 21 24.29 26.82 14.65
N HIS A 22 24.75 25.79 13.95
CA HIS A 22 23.85 24.89 13.25
C HIS A 22 22.81 24.47 14.27
N MET A 23 21.58 24.98 14.15
CA MET A 23 20.44 24.27 14.70
C MET A 23 20.39 22.96 13.92
N GLN A 24 21.06 21.93 14.46
CA GLN A 24 20.61 20.57 14.27
C GLN A 24 19.15 20.61 14.71
N SER A 25 18.24 20.58 13.74
CA SER A 25 16.87 20.17 13.97
C SER A 25 16.96 18.91 14.80
N ALA A 26 16.51 18.97 16.05
CA ALA A 26 16.32 17.78 16.86
C ALA A 26 15.32 16.93 16.09
N GLU A 27 15.81 15.93 15.33
CA GLU A 27 14.97 14.84 14.87
C GLU A 27 14.32 14.27 16.12
N ALA A 28 13.00 14.40 16.22
CA ALA A 28 12.25 13.74 17.27
C ALA A 28 12.68 12.28 17.28
N ALA A 29 13.03 11.75 18.45
CA ALA A 29 13.62 10.41 18.59
C ALA A 29 12.72 9.28 18.03
N ASN A 30 11.46 9.57 17.68
CA ASN A 30 10.56 8.73 16.89
C ASN A 30 9.59 9.62 16.08
N PRO A 31 9.79 9.80 14.76
CA PRO A 31 8.83 10.50 13.92
C PRO A 31 7.52 9.71 13.79
N PRO A 32 6.37 10.37 13.54
CA PRO A 32 5.09 9.69 13.44
C PRO A 32 5.03 8.74 12.23
N ARG A 33 4.27 7.64 12.35
CA ARG A 33 3.93 6.82 11.18
C ARG A 33 3.05 7.61 10.21
N LYS A 34 3.35 7.53 8.91
CA LYS A 34 2.51 8.11 7.86
C LYS A 34 1.21 7.32 7.64
N ILE A 35 0.23 7.52 8.51
CA ILE A 35 -1.07 6.82 8.51
C ILE A 35 -2.19 7.59 7.82
N LEU A 36 -1.93 8.80 7.31
CA LEU A 36 -2.93 9.65 6.69
C LEU A 36 -2.79 9.65 5.16
N THR A 37 -3.93 9.69 4.50
CA THR A 37 -4.11 10.02 3.09
C THR A 37 -5.33 10.92 2.98
N GLY A 38 -5.58 11.53 1.82
CA GLY A 38 -6.76 12.38 1.67
C GLY A 38 -6.84 13.07 0.33
N TRP A 39 -7.97 13.73 0.13
CA TRP A 39 -8.25 14.37 -1.14
C TRP A 39 -7.70 15.79 -1.20
N LEU A 40 -7.10 16.13 -2.33
CA LEU A 40 -6.66 17.49 -2.68
C LEU A 40 -7.57 18.03 -3.79
N PRO A 41 -8.58 18.86 -3.48
CA PRO A 41 -9.49 19.40 -4.48
C PRO A 41 -8.79 20.26 -5.53
N TYR A 42 -9.37 20.37 -6.73
CA TYR A 42 -8.88 21.30 -7.76
C TYR A 42 -9.14 22.76 -7.40
N TYR A 43 -10.17 23.03 -6.58
CA TYR A 43 -10.54 24.37 -6.12
C TYR A 43 -9.76 24.77 -4.85
N SER A 44 -9.61 26.07 -4.62
CA SER A 44 -8.95 26.63 -3.43
C SER A 44 -7.55 26.07 -3.17
N MET A 45 -6.76 25.85 -4.22
CA MET A 45 -5.40 25.25 -4.14
C MET A 45 -4.48 26.00 -3.16
N LYS A 46 -4.61 27.33 -3.08
CA LYS A 46 -3.86 28.18 -2.13
C LYS A 46 -4.15 27.87 -0.66
N THR A 47 -5.24 27.16 -0.37
CA THR A 47 -5.61 26.71 0.98
C THR A 47 -5.22 25.25 1.20
N TYR A 48 -5.59 24.36 0.27
CA TYR A 48 -5.46 22.92 0.50
C TYR A 48 -4.06 22.38 0.25
N LEU A 49 -3.30 22.91 -0.72
CA LEU A 49 -1.93 22.45 -0.94
C LEU A 49 -1.02 22.74 0.28
N PRO A 50 -1.02 23.94 0.88
CA PRO A 50 -0.27 24.16 2.12
C PRO A 50 -0.71 23.25 3.27
N ALA A 51 -2.02 22.96 3.41
CA ALA A 51 -2.50 22.06 4.46
C ALA A 51 -1.95 20.64 4.32
N VAL A 52 -1.82 20.14 3.09
CA VAL A 52 -1.17 18.86 2.78
C VAL A 52 0.33 18.91 3.09
N LEU A 53 1.04 19.93 2.60
CA LEU A 53 2.49 20.02 2.76
C LEU A 53 2.92 20.21 4.23
N ASN A 54 2.16 20.97 5.00
CA ASN A 54 2.41 21.18 6.43
C ASN A 54 2.24 19.90 7.28
N ASN A 55 1.62 18.85 6.72
CA ASN A 55 1.41 17.56 7.39
C ASN A 55 2.04 16.40 6.60
N ALA A 56 3.10 16.67 5.83
CA ALA A 56 3.78 15.68 4.99
C ALA A 56 4.42 14.51 5.79
N ASP A 57 4.63 14.71 7.08
CA ASP A 57 5.11 13.69 8.01
C ASP A 57 4.02 12.73 8.50
N LEU A 58 2.74 13.03 8.27
CA LEU A 58 1.62 12.09 8.44
C LEU A 58 1.14 11.50 7.12
N ILE A 59 1.38 12.19 6.00
CA ILE A 59 0.78 11.88 4.72
C ILE A 59 1.74 11.06 3.85
N LYS A 60 1.36 9.82 3.56
CA LYS A 60 2.13 8.92 2.66
C LYS A 60 1.72 9.08 1.20
N GLU A 61 0.42 9.27 0.98
CA GLU A 61 -0.23 9.19 -0.31
C GLU A 61 -1.31 10.26 -0.38
N ILE A 62 -1.51 10.89 -1.53
CA ILE A 62 -2.50 11.94 -1.73
C ILE A 62 -3.36 11.65 -2.96
N MET A 63 -4.66 11.97 -2.88
CA MET A 63 -5.63 11.82 -3.97
C MET A 63 -6.04 13.18 -4.54
N PRO A 64 -5.37 13.68 -5.59
CA PRO A 64 -5.85 14.84 -6.31
C PRO A 64 -7.26 14.61 -6.88
N PHE A 65 -8.25 15.38 -6.45
CA PHE A 65 -9.65 15.23 -6.87
C PHE A 65 -9.89 16.03 -8.16
N TRP A 66 -9.25 15.62 -9.25
CA TRP A 66 -9.03 16.45 -10.45
C TRP A 66 -9.59 15.87 -11.75
N TYR A 67 -10.15 14.66 -11.72
CA TYR A 67 -10.64 13.99 -12.92
C TYR A 67 -12.05 13.44 -12.74
N THR A 68 -12.77 13.32 -13.85
CA THR A 68 -14.11 12.74 -13.87
C THR A 68 -14.35 11.96 -15.15
N LEU A 69 -14.94 10.77 -15.04
CA LEU A 69 -15.40 9.99 -16.17
C LEU A 69 -16.63 10.65 -16.79
N LYS A 70 -16.60 10.86 -18.09
CA LYS A 70 -17.71 11.36 -18.90
C LYS A 70 -17.98 10.43 -20.06
N TYR A 71 -19.17 10.56 -20.64
CA TYR A 71 -19.50 9.93 -21.91
C TYR A 71 -19.66 11.01 -22.98
N ASP A 72 -18.80 10.98 -24.00
CA ASP A 72 -18.89 11.91 -25.10
C ASP A 72 -19.99 11.47 -26.07
N GLY A 73 -21.08 12.23 -26.10
CA GLY A 73 -22.23 11.96 -26.95
C GLY A 73 -21.95 12.04 -28.45
N LYS A 74 -20.87 12.73 -28.88
CA LYS A 74 -20.46 12.86 -30.29
C LYS A 74 -19.64 11.65 -30.73
N THR A 75 -18.59 11.30 -29.98
CA THR A 75 -17.71 10.18 -30.32
C THR A 75 -18.24 8.83 -29.84
N LYS A 76 -19.31 8.83 -29.02
CA LYS A 76 -19.92 7.65 -28.39
C LYS A 76 -18.94 6.83 -27.55
N LYS A 77 -17.95 7.50 -26.96
CA LYS A 77 -16.88 6.87 -26.16
C LYS A 77 -16.82 7.44 -24.73
N PRO A 78 -16.39 6.63 -23.75
CA PRO A 78 -16.00 7.15 -22.45
C PRO A 78 -14.73 8.01 -22.58
N VAL A 79 -14.66 9.09 -21.81
CA VAL A 79 -13.49 9.99 -21.74
C VAL A 79 -13.24 10.39 -20.30
N ILE A 80 -11.97 10.53 -19.90
CA ILE A 80 -11.60 11.13 -18.62
C ILE A 80 -11.41 12.63 -18.82
N ALA A 81 -12.28 13.43 -18.22
CA ALA A 81 -12.19 14.88 -18.27
C ALA A 81 -11.34 15.40 -17.11
N ASP A 82 -10.39 16.28 -17.43
CA ASP A 82 -9.57 17.03 -16.49
C ASP A 82 -10.36 18.25 -15.99
N VAL A 83 -10.91 18.15 -14.77
CA VAL A 83 -11.67 19.25 -14.16
C VAL A 83 -10.76 20.32 -13.58
N TYR A 84 -9.49 20.01 -13.29
CA TYR A 84 -8.50 21.01 -12.91
C TYR A 84 -8.28 22.00 -14.07
N LYS A 85 -8.01 21.48 -15.27
CA LYS A 85 -7.85 22.29 -16.48
C LYS A 85 -9.11 23.10 -16.78
N THR A 86 -10.29 22.49 -16.65
CA THR A 86 -11.57 23.16 -16.96
C THR A 86 -11.90 24.25 -15.95
N ALA A 87 -11.62 24.04 -14.66
CA ALA A 87 -11.80 25.04 -13.62
C ALA A 87 -10.80 26.20 -13.73
N ASN A 88 -9.70 26.00 -14.45
CA ASN A 88 -8.64 26.99 -14.68
C ASN A 88 -8.21 27.72 -13.39
N PRO A 89 -7.77 26.97 -12.33
CA PRO A 89 -7.29 27.59 -11.13
C PRO A 89 -6.08 28.48 -11.46
N SER A 90 -5.85 29.52 -10.66
CA SER A 90 -4.70 30.43 -10.83
C SER A 90 -3.34 29.76 -10.63
N VAL A 91 -3.31 28.47 -10.31
CA VAL A 91 -2.14 27.66 -10.04
C VAL A 91 -2.05 26.63 -11.17
N PRO A 92 -0.97 26.59 -11.97
CA PRO A 92 -0.75 25.54 -12.96
C PRO A 92 -0.60 24.17 -12.29
N ILE A 93 -1.16 23.11 -12.89
CA ILE A 93 -1.16 21.75 -12.33
C ILE A 93 0.25 21.20 -12.02
N THR A 94 1.27 21.67 -12.75
CA THR A 94 2.68 21.28 -12.55
C THR A 94 3.23 21.70 -11.18
N GLU A 95 2.75 22.81 -10.61
CA GLU A 95 3.19 23.30 -9.31
C GLU A 95 2.81 22.36 -8.15
N PRO A 96 1.53 22.01 -7.93
CA PRO A 96 1.17 21.06 -6.88
C PRO A 96 1.79 19.69 -7.11
N LEU A 97 1.85 19.20 -8.36
CA LEU A 97 2.50 17.92 -8.64
C LEU A 97 3.97 17.91 -8.26
N THR A 98 4.70 18.98 -8.55
CA THR A 98 6.12 19.10 -8.18
C THR A 98 6.27 19.18 -6.66
N ALA A 99 5.45 19.97 -5.98
CA ALA A 99 5.51 20.10 -4.53
C ALA A 99 5.22 18.77 -3.81
N LEU A 100 4.21 18.03 -4.26
CA LEU A 100 3.85 16.72 -3.69
C LEU A 100 4.95 15.67 -3.92
N ARG A 101 5.56 15.65 -5.11
CA ARG A 101 6.71 14.78 -5.40
C ARG A 101 7.94 15.11 -4.55
N ASN A 102 8.24 16.40 -4.39
CA ASN A 102 9.34 16.86 -3.54
C ASN A 102 9.11 16.51 -2.06
N ALA A 103 7.85 16.41 -1.62
CA ALA A 103 7.49 15.92 -0.31
C ALA A 103 7.52 14.38 -0.18
N GLY A 104 7.89 13.66 -1.24
CA GLY A 104 8.00 12.20 -1.25
C GLY A 104 6.65 11.47 -1.21
N MET A 105 5.56 12.14 -1.61
CA MET A 105 4.22 11.55 -1.59
C MET A 105 3.94 10.74 -2.84
N THR A 106 3.28 9.60 -2.67
CA THR A 106 2.62 8.87 -3.76
C THR A 106 1.39 9.68 -4.24
N ILE A 107 1.22 9.83 -5.55
CA ILE A 107 0.15 10.64 -6.15
C ILE A 107 -0.77 9.73 -6.97
N ILE A 108 -1.98 9.52 -6.45
CA ILE A 108 -3.03 8.68 -7.06
C ILE A 108 -4.32 9.49 -7.26
N PRO A 109 -4.46 10.24 -8.37
CA PRO A 109 -5.62 11.10 -8.56
C PRO A 109 -6.93 10.34 -8.53
N THR A 110 -7.97 10.99 -8.03
CA THR A 110 -9.34 10.45 -8.04
C THR A 110 -10.01 10.74 -9.38
N ILE A 111 -10.65 9.72 -9.93
CA ILE A 111 -11.59 9.82 -11.04
C ILE A 111 -12.99 9.58 -10.48
N THR A 112 -13.83 10.62 -10.52
CA THR A 112 -15.24 10.50 -10.14
C THR A 112 -16.12 10.00 -11.29
N ASP A 113 -17.31 9.48 -10.97
CA ASP A 113 -18.36 9.28 -11.98
C ASP A 113 -19.11 10.58 -12.30
N GLY A 114 -18.80 11.18 -13.44
CA GLY A 114 -19.49 12.35 -13.96
C GLY A 114 -20.55 12.03 -15.02
N THR A 115 -20.91 10.76 -15.21
CA THR A 115 -21.85 10.33 -16.24
C THR A 115 -23.31 10.54 -15.83
N GLU A 116 -24.22 10.47 -16.80
CA GLU A 116 -25.67 10.52 -16.50
C GLU A 116 -26.16 9.19 -15.92
N LYS A 117 -27.37 9.20 -15.37
CA LYS A 117 -28.07 8.02 -14.83
C LYS A 117 -27.97 6.83 -15.80
N LEU A 118 -27.57 5.67 -15.28
CA LEU A 118 -27.34 4.38 -15.94
C LEU A 118 -26.19 4.34 -16.97
N VAL A 119 -25.52 5.45 -17.28
CA VAL A 119 -24.48 5.47 -18.32
C VAL A 119 -23.27 4.64 -17.89
N LEU A 120 -22.73 4.88 -16.69
CA LEU A 120 -21.63 4.06 -16.16
C LEU A 120 -21.99 2.57 -16.13
N ALA A 121 -23.13 2.21 -15.53
CA ALA A 121 -23.58 0.81 -15.47
C ALA A 121 -23.66 0.15 -16.86
N ASN A 122 -24.13 0.90 -17.87
CA ASN A 122 -24.19 0.44 -19.26
C ASN A 122 -22.82 0.32 -19.94
N LEU A 123 -21.87 1.19 -19.61
CA LEU A 123 -20.49 1.08 -20.09
C LEU A 123 -19.82 -0.18 -19.52
N LEU A 124 -20.03 -0.48 -18.24
CA LEU A 124 -19.41 -1.65 -17.60
C LEU A 124 -19.99 -2.99 -18.08
N SER A 125 -21.25 -3.00 -18.52
CA SER A 125 -21.93 -4.24 -18.96
C SER A 125 -21.44 -4.82 -20.29
N LYS A 126 -20.74 -4.02 -21.10
CA LYS A 126 -20.25 -4.43 -22.43
C LYS A 126 -18.73 -4.55 -22.42
N PRO A 127 -18.13 -5.70 -22.80
CA PRO A 127 -16.66 -5.86 -22.80
C PRO A 127 -15.91 -4.79 -23.59
N VAL A 128 -16.43 -4.38 -24.75
CA VAL A 128 -15.80 -3.35 -25.58
C VAL A 128 -15.80 -1.98 -24.89
N SER A 129 -16.94 -1.56 -24.33
CA SER A 129 -17.04 -0.27 -23.64
C SER A 129 -16.27 -0.26 -22.32
N ARG A 130 -16.28 -1.37 -21.59
CA ARG A 130 -15.48 -1.54 -20.37
C ARG A 130 -13.98 -1.42 -20.66
N LYS A 131 -13.50 -2.07 -21.73
CA LYS A 131 -12.12 -1.89 -22.22
C LYS A 131 -11.82 -0.42 -22.56
N GLN A 132 -12.74 0.29 -23.19
CA GLN A 132 -12.54 1.72 -23.49
C GLN A 132 -12.40 2.57 -22.21
N VAL A 133 -13.17 2.26 -21.16
CA VAL A 133 -13.01 2.91 -19.85
C VAL A 133 -11.62 2.60 -19.27
N VAL A 134 -11.19 1.33 -19.28
CA VAL A 134 -9.86 0.92 -18.82
C VAL A 134 -8.76 1.67 -19.57
N ASP A 135 -8.82 1.71 -20.90
CA ASP A 135 -7.82 2.36 -21.74
C ASP A 135 -7.75 3.87 -21.46
N ALA A 136 -8.89 4.53 -21.23
CA ALA A 136 -8.94 5.95 -20.91
C ALA A 136 -8.32 6.27 -19.52
N ILE A 137 -8.54 5.40 -18.53
CA ILE A 137 -7.95 5.53 -17.19
C ILE A 137 -6.44 5.32 -17.27
N VAL A 138 -5.98 4.26 -17.95
CA VAL A 138 -4.55 3.96 -18.14
C VAL A 138 -3.83 5.12 -18.83
N ALA A 139 -4.44 5.70 -19.88
CA ALA A 139 -3.89 6.88 -20.54
C ALA A 139 -3.78 8.09 -19.60
N THR A 140 -4.75 8.28 -18.70
CA THR A 140 -4.72 9.34 -17.69
C THR A 140 -3.56 9.13 -16.71
N VAL A 141 -3.36 7.91 -16.21
CA VAL A 141 -2.23 7.56 -15.33
C VAL A 141 -0.88 7.84 -16.02
N ALA A 142 -0.75 7.47 -17.29
CA ALA A 142 0.46 7.72 -18.07
C ALA A 142 0.73 9.22 -18.32
N SER A 143 -0.32 10.04 -18.49
CA SER A 143 -0.20 11.45 -18.91
C SER A 143 0.64 12.34 -18.01
N GLN A 144 0.67 12.05 -16.70
CA GLN A 144 1.49 12.75 -15.71
C GLN A 144 2.41 11.80 -14.94
N ASN A 145 2.55 10.55 -15.40
CA ASN A 145 3.23 9.47 -14.66
C ASN A 145 2.75 9.37 -13.20
N TYR A 146 1.43 9.30 -13.01
CA TYR A 146 0.84 9.06 -11.70
C TYR A 146 1.24 7.68 -11.17
N ASP A 147 1.25 7.51 -9.85
CA ASP A 147 1.60 6.23 -9.22
C ASP A 147 0.45 5.22 -9.29
N GLY A 148 -0.72 5.66 -9.71
CA GLY A 148 -1.95 4.88 -9.77
C GLY A 148 -3.17 5.78 -9.91
N ILE A 149 -4.33 5.25 -9.55
CA ILE A 149 -5.59 5.99 -9.55
C ILE A 149 -6.46 5.59 -8.36
N ASP A 150 -7.32 6.51 -7.93
CA ASP A 150 -8.43 6.24 -7.05
C ASP A 150 -9.76 6.34 -7.82
N LEU A 151 -10.59 5.30 -7.77
CA LEU A 151 -11.91 5.31 -8.41
C LEU A 151 -12.99 5.67 -7.40
N ASP A 152 -13.67 6.78 -7.66
CA ASP A 152 -14.78 7.27 -6.85
C ASP A 152 -16.06 7.26 -7.69
N PHE A 153 -16.47 6.05 -8.07
CA PHE A 153 -17.57 5.81 -8.99
C PHE A 153 -18.86 5.59 -8.22
N GLU A 154 -19.52 6.70 -7.87
CA GLU A 154 -20.67 6.67 -6.99
C GLU A 154 -22.04 6.67 -7.70
N GLY A 155 -22.10 6.89 -9.01
CA GLY A 155 -23.36 7.08 -9.73
C GLY A 155 -24.30 5.89 -9.64
N PHE A 156 -23.79 4.66 -9.73
CA PHE A 156 -24.65 3.48 -9.55
C PHE A 156 -25.16 3.32 -8.11
N ALA A 157 -24.53 3.95 -7.11
CA ALA A 157 -24.92 3.88 -5.70
C ALA A 157 -25.96 4.95 -5.32
N PHE A 158 -25.86 6.16 -5.88
CA PHE A 158 -26.70 7.30 -5.47
C PHE A 158 -27.58 7.90 -6.55
N ILE A 159 -27.32 7.64 -7.83
CA ILE A 159 -28.10 8.16 -8.97
C ILE A 159 -28.99 7.05 -9.55
N ASP A 160 -28.44 5.84 -9.70
CA ASP A 160 -29.18 4.70 -10.23
C ASP A 160 -30.09 4.06 -9.17
N PRO A 161 -31.21 3.43 -9.57
CA PRO A 161 -32.04 2.69 -8.65
C PRO A 161 -31.28 1.46 -8.13
N ASN A 162 -31.41 1.16 -6.83
CA ASN A 162 -30.78 -0.01 -6.22
C ASN A 162 -31.24 -1.36 -6.82
N THR A 163 -32.36 -1.38 -7.56
CA THR A 163 -32.82 -2.54 -8.33
C THR A 163 -31.83 -2.96 -9.42
N THR A 164 -30.95 -2.06 -9.85
CA THR A 164 -29.91 -2.33 -10.85
C THR A 164 -28.69 -3.06 -10.27
N TRP A 165 -28.47 -2.97 -8.95
CA TRP A 165 -27.23 -3.42 -8.31
C TRP A 165 -26.91 -4.90 -8.55
N LYS A 166 -27.93 -5.75 -8.65
CA LYS A 166 -27.74 -7.19 -8.95
C LYS A 166 -27.09 -7.42 -10.32
N ALA A 167 -27.41 -6.58 -11.31
CA ALA A 167 -26.81 -6.63 -12.64
C ALA A 167 -25.50 -5.85 -12.71
N THR A 168 -25.39 -4.73 -11.97
CA THR A 168 -24.19 -3.87 -11.98
C THR A 168 -23.01 -4.50 -11.24
N ALA A 169 -23.22 -5.17 -10.10
CA ALA A 169 -22.17 -5.75 -9.27
C ALA A 169 -21.20 -6.69 -10.04
N PRO A 170 -21.66 -7.71 -10.79
CA PRO A 170 -20.74 -8.56 -11.55
C PRO A 170 -19.98 -7.79 -12.66
N ASN A 171 -20.59 -6.76 -13.26
CA ASN A 171 -19.94 -5.93 -14.26
C ASN A 171 -18.87 -5.00 -13.64
N TRP A 172 -19.14 -4.51 -12.43
CA TRP A 172 -18.16 -3.79 -11.62
C TRP A 172 -16.96 -4.67 -11.29
N VAL A 173 -17.17 -5.92 -10.87
CA VAL A 173 -16.07 -6.87 -10.60
C VAL A 173 -15.22 -7.12 -11.84
N LEU A 174 -15.84 -7.36 -13.01
CA LEU A 174 -15.11 -7.55 -14.27
C LEU A 174 -14.28 -6.31 -14.62
N PHE A 175 -14.82 -5.12 -14.41
CA PHE A 175 -14.12 -3.87 -14.67
C PHE A 175 -12.92 -3.68 -13.76
N VAL A 176 -13.09 -3.86 -12.45
CA VAL A 176 -12.00 -3.73 -11.48
C VAL A 176 -10.91 -4.77 -11.74
N LYS A 177 -11.27 -6.00 -12.11
CA LYS A 177 -10.31 -7.02 -12.53
C LYS A 177 -9.49 -6.62 -13.76
N GLU A 178 -10.15 -6.14 -14.81
CA GLU A 178 -9.48 -5.71 -16.04
C GLU A 178 -8.59 -4.48 -15.82
N LEU A 179 -9.08 -3.49 -15.06
CA LEU A 179 -8.32 -2.29 -14.73
C LEU A 179 -7.12 -2.60 -13.82
N GLY A 180 -7.33 -3.40 -12.78
CA GLY A 180 -6.27 -3.82 -11.86
C GLY A 180 -5.13 -4.50 -12.61
N ALA A 181 -5.45 -5.47 -13.48
CA ALA A 181 -4.45 -6.12 -14.32
C ALA A 181 -3.68 -5.14 -15.23
N ALA A 182 -4.37 -4.18 -15.85
CA ALA A 182 -3.75 -3.19 -16.73
C ALA A 182 -2.82 -2.21 -16.00
N LEU A 183 -3.18 -1.81 -14.76
CA LEU A 183 -2.37 -0.93 -13.92
C LEU A 183 -1.18 -1.68 -13.30
N HIS A 184 -1.39 -2.89 -12.77
CA HIS A 184 -0.34 -3.72 -12.17
C HIS A 184 0.73 -4.11 -13.20
N ALA A 185 0.35 -4.34 -14.46
CA ALA A 185 1.32 -4.56 -15.55
C ALA A 185 2.29 -3.39 -15.75
N GLN A 186 1.91 -2.19 -15.31
CA GLN A 186 2.71 -0.96 -15.36
C GLN A 186 3.26 -0.57 -13.98
N LYS A 187 3.15 -1.46 -12.97
CA LYS A 187 3.52 -1.22 -11.57
C LYS A 187 2.80 -0.01 -10.97
N LYS A 188 1.52 0.17 -11.31
CA LYS A 188 0.65 1.25 -10.84
C LYS A 188 -0.40 0.72 -9.86
N ILE A 189 -0.83 1.57 -8.94
CA ILE A 189 -1.79 1.27 -7.86
C ILE A 189 -3.23 1.46 -8.35
N LEU A 190 -4.13 0.57 -7.94
CA LEU A 190 -5.59 0.75 -8.04
C LEU A 190 -6.21 0.90 -6.65
N SER A 191 -6.72 2.10 -6.36
CA SER A 191 -7.55 2.39 -5.20
C SER A 191 -9.02 2.49 -5.62
N ILE A 192 -9.91 2.02 -4.75
CA ILE A 192 -11.36 2.21 -4.89
C ILE A 192 -11.89 2.94 -3.65
N THR A 193 -12.66 4.00 -3.87
CA THR A 193 -13.45 4.69 -2.87
C THR A 193 -14.90 4.23 -2.95
N THR A 194 -15.47 3.81 -1.81
CA THR A 194 -16.85 3.29 -1.76
C THR A 194 -17.57 3.73 -0.50
N PRO A 195 -18.91 3.86 -0.52
CA PRO A 195 -19.73 3.88 0.67
C PRO A 195 -19.53 2.63 1.54
N TYR A 196 -20.03 2.67 2.77
CA TYR A 196 -19.95 1.54 3.69
C TYR A 196 -20.61 0.27 3.14
N LEU A 197 -19.99 -0.87 3.46
CA LEU A 197 -20.56 -2.19 3.24
C LEU A 197 -20.49 -3.00 4.53
N PHE A 198 -21.44 -3.92 4.69
CA PHE A 198 -21.48 -4.84 5.82
C PHE A 198 -21.49 -6.29 5.33
N ASN A 199 -21.28 -7.21 6.27
CA ASN A 199 -21.27 -8.63 5.98
C ASN A 199 -22.59 -9.03 5.27
N PRO A 200 -22.53 -9.61 4.05
CA PRO A 200 -23.72 -9.97 3.28
C PRO A 200 -24.57 -11.07 3.93
N ALA A 201 -24.03 -11.78 4.92
CA ALA A 201 -24.77 -12.73 5.75
C ALA A 201 -25.73 -12.02 6.75
N GLU A 202 -25.53 -10.73 7.02
CA GLU A 202 -26.41 -9.94 7.87
C GLU A 202 -27.59 -9.35 7.09
N LYS A 203 -28.64 -8.94 7.83
CA LYS A 203 -29.83 -8.32 7.25
C LYS A 203 -29.52 -7.00 6.53
N GLN A 204 -28.66 -6.17 7.11
CA GLN A 204 -28.24 -4.91 6.53
C GLN A 204 -26.96 -5.12 5.74
N LYS A 205 -27.04 -5.04 4.42
CA LYS A 205 -25.90 -5.32 3.53
C LYS A 205 -25.09 -4.07 3.19
N GLY A 206 -25.69 -2.88 3.28
CA GLY A 206 -25.07 -1.64 2.77
C GLY A 206 -25.07 -1.62 1.23
N TYR A 207 -24.05 -1.02 0.63
CA TYR A 207 -23.95 -0.81 -0.82
C TYR A 207 -23.36 -2.02 -1.56
N PHE A 208 -24.06 -3.16 -1.57
CA PHE A 208 -23.52 -4.44 -2.08
C PHE A 208 -23.10 -4.45 -3.56
N VAL A 209 -23.47 -3.42 -4.32
CA VAL A 209 -23.02 -3.20 -5.70
C VAL A 209 -21.49 -3.16 -5.84
N TYR A 210 -20.76 -2.75 -4.80
CA TYR A 210 -19.30 -2.64 -4.84
C TYR A 210 -18.55 -3.97 -4.65
N ALA A 211 -19.23 -5.06 -4.26
CA ALA A 211 -18.70 -6.43 -4.24
C ALA A 211 -17.26 -6.56 -3.66
N TRP A 212 -17.05 -6.05 -2.44
CA TRP A 212 -15.70 -5.93 -1.84
C TRP A 212 -14.90 -7.23 -1.84
N ALA A 213 -15.53 -8.37 -1.59
CA ALA A 213 -14.83 -9.66 -1.49
C ALA A 213 -14.29 -10.09 -2.87
N GLU A 214 -15.08 -9.86 -3.92
CA GLU A 214 -14.76 -10.20 -5.29
C GLU A 214 -13.72 -9.27 -5.91
N ILE A 215 -13.68 -7.99 -5.50
CA ILE A 215 -12.67 -7.03 -5.99
C ILE A 215 -11.37 -7.02 -5.18
N ALA A 216 -11.37 -7.56 -3.96
CA ALA A 216 -10.22 -7.54 -3.05
C ALA A 216 -8.89 -8.04 -3.65
N PRO A 217 -8.86 -9.09 -4.51
CA PRO A 217 -7.62 -9.54 -5.16
C PRO A 217 -7.09 -8.59 -6.24
N HIS A 218 -7.91 -7.65 -6.72
CA HIS A 218 -7.64 -6.82 -7.90
C HIS A 218 -7.32 -5.36 -7.57
N ILE A 219 -7.47 -4.97 -6.30
CA ILE A 219 -7.22 -3.61 -5.82
C ILE A 219 -6.07 -3.59 -4.82
N ASP A 220 -5.42 -2.45 -4.69
CA ASP A 220 -4.38 -2.21 -3.69
C ASP A 220 -4.92 -1.51 -2.44
N ARG A 221 -6.01 -0.75 -2.61
CA ARG A 221 -6.61 0.07 -1.55
C ARG A 221 -8.14 0.07 -1.66
N LEU A 222 -8.80 -0.03 -0.51
CA LEU A 222 -10.22 0.23 -0.31
C LEU A 222 -10.35 1.42 0.66
N ARG A 223 -10.90 2.53 0.18
CA ARG A 223 -11.21 3.72 0.98
C ARG A 223 -12.70 3.73 1.27
N ILE A 224 -13.05 3.63 2.56
CA ILE A 224 -14.45 3.53 2.97
C ILE A 224 -14.93 4.92 3.36
N MET A 225 -15.97 5.42 2.70
CA MET A 225 -16.65 6.67 3.04
C MET A 225 -17.49 6.48 4.31
N THR A 226 -16.82 6.44 5.46
CA THR A 226 -17.43 6.35 6.79
C THR A 226 -17.91 7.72 7.29
N TYR A 227 -18.64 8.40 6.42
CA TYR A 227 -19.31 9.68 6.66
C TYR A 227 -20.63 9.73 5.86
N ASP A 228 -21.38 10.81 5.99
CA ASP A 228 -22.75 10.95 5.46
C ASP A 228 -23.75 9.86 5.93
N TYR A 229 -23.59 9.40 7.17
CA TYR A 229 -24.58 8.54 7.83
C TYR A 229 -25.94 9.24 7.98
N SER A 230 -25.92 10.49 8.47
CA SER A 230 -27.10 11.34 8.57
C SER A 230 -27.08 12.37 7.43
N THR A 231 -28.09 12.34 6.57
CA THR A 231 -28.22 13.28 5.44
C THR A 231 -29.52 14.07 5.51
N SER A 232 -30.67 13.39 5.54
CA SER A 232 -31.99 14.02 5.53
C SER A 232 -32.51 14.40 6.92
N ARG A 233 -32.05 13.71 7.97
CA ARG A 233 -32.46 13.95 9.36
C ARG A 233 -31.25 14.34 10.20
N PRO A 234 -31.42 15.20 11.22
CA PRO A 234 -30.33 15.55 12.13
C PRO A 234 -29.74 14.31 12.80
N GLY A 235 -28.42 14.22 12.83
CA GLY A 235 -27.71 13.12 13.49
C GLY A 235 -26.22 13.13 13.18
N PRO A 236 -25.47 12.17 13.76
CA PRO A 236 -24.02 12.07 13.57
C PRO A 236 -23.64 11.86 12.09
N ILE A 237 -22.47 12.35 11.73
CA ILE A 237 -21.87 12.27 10.40
C ILE A 237 -21.39 10.86 10.10
N GLY A 238 -20.76 10.20 11.07
CA GLY A 238 -20.26 8.83 10.92
C GLY A 238 -20.06 8.18 12.30
N PRO A 239 -21.14 7.78 12.99
CA PRO A 239 -21.06 7.28 14.36
C PRO A 239 -20.05 6.11 14.50
N ILE A 240 -19.26 6.11 15.58
CA ILE A 240 -18.07 5.24 15.70
C ILE A 240 -18.39 3.74 15.62
N ALA A 241 -19.51 3.29 16.19
CA ALA A 241 -19.91 1.88 16.12
C ALA A 241 -20.25 1.43 14.69
N TRP A 242 -20.88 2.31 13.90
CA TRP A 242 -21.19 2.07 12.49
C TRP A 242 -19.91 2.07 11.64
N THR A 243 -19.02 3.01 11.92
CA THR A 243 -17.68 3.10 11.31
C THR A 243 -16.86 1.83 11.57
N GLU A 244 -16.78 1.38 12.82
CA GLU A 244 -16.01 0.18 13.16
C GLU A 244 -16.65 -1.09 12.56
N LYS A 245 -17.98 -1.16 12.47
CA LYS A 245 -18.68 -2.31 11.89
C LYS A 245 -18.27 -2.53 10.42
N THR A 246 -18.18 -1.47 9.62
CA THR A 246 -17.79 -1.62 8.21
C THR A 246 -16.31 -1.97 8.07
N VAL A 247 -15.45 -1.40 8.93
CA VAL A 247 -14.02 -1.76 9.00
C VAL A 247 -13.85 -3.26 9.32
N LYS A 248 -14.58 -3.78 10.33
CA LYS A 248 -14.55 -5.21 10.70
C LYS A 248 -14.90 -6.12 9.53
N TYR A 249 -15.85 -5.72 8.70
CA TYR A 249 -16.20 -6.49 7.50
C TYR A 249 -15.09 -6.40 6.44
N ALA A 250 -14.56 -5.21 6.15
CA ALA A 250 -13.49 -5.07 5.17
C ALA A 250 -12.26 -5.91 5.52
N VAL A 251 -11.80 -5.86 6.77
CA VAL A 251 -10.60 -6.61 7.20
C VAL A 251 -10.82 -8.13 7.29
N SER A 252 -12.07 -8.62 7.25
CA SER A 252 -12.35 -10.07 7.23
C SER A 252 -12.27 -10.67 5.83
N ILE A 253 -12.27 -9.84 4.78
CA ILE A 253 -12.29 -10.27 3.37
C ILE A 253 -11.07 -9.82 2.56
N MET A 254 -10.26 -8.90 3.11
CA MET A 254 -9.01 -8.46 2.50
C MET A 254 -7.96 -8.11 3.57
N PRO A 255 -6.66 -8.10 3.23
CA PRO A 255 -5.63 -7.65 4.16
C PRO A 255 -5.95 -6.27 4.72
N ALA A 256 -5.81 -6.09 6.04
CA ALA A 256 -6.15 -4.83 6.72
C ALA A 256 -5.34 -3.64 6.18
N SER A 257 -4.12 -3.91 5.73
CA SER A 257 -3.24 -3.03 4.95
C SER A 257 -3.87 -2.37 3.72
N LYS A 258 -4.89 -2.98 3.11
CA LYS A 258 -5.62 -2.39 1.98
C LYS A 258 -6.71 -1.42 2.43
N VAL A 259 -7.15 -1.47 3.69
CA VAL A 259 -8.33 -0.76 4.17
C VAL A 259 -7.98 0.61 4.71
N TYR A 260 -8.71 1.63 4.27
CA TYR A 260 -8.57 3.01 4.70
C TYR A 260 -9.91 3.56 5.21
N LEU A 261 -9.86 4.09 6.41
CA LEU A 261 -11.00 4.65 7.15
C LEU A 261 -11.28 6.10 6.73
N GLY A 262 -12.49 6.44 6.31
CA GLY A 262 -12.89 7.79 5.93
C GLY A 262 -13.02 8.75 7.11
N LEU A 263 -12.44 9.95 6.97
CA LEU A 263 -12.57 11.05 7.94
C LEU A 263 -13.21 12.28 7.27
N PRO A 264 -14.39 12.75 7.72
CA PRO A 264 -14.99 13.98 7.21
C PRO A 264 -14.28 15.21 7.79
N GLY A 265 -13.91 16.16 6.95
CA GLY A 265 -13.43 17.50 7.28
C GLY A 265 -14.55 18.54 7.34
N TYR A 266 -15.82 18.10 7.37
CA TYR A 266 -16.99 18.97 7.38
C TYR A 266 -17.99 18.56 8.47
N GLY A 267 -18.88 19.49 8.81
CA GLY A 267 -20.09 19.21 9.58
C GLY A 267 -21.36 19.40 8.76
N LYS A 268 -22.49 19.00 9.33
CA LYS A 268 -23.83 19.15 8.74
C LYS A 268 -24.74 19.91 9.68
N ASP A 269 -25.60 20.76 9.13
CA ASP A 269 -26.49 21.65 9.86
C ASP A 269 -27.91 21.62 9.29
N TRP A 270 -28.86 21.18 10.10
CA TRP A 270 -30.25 20.98 9.71
C TRP A 270 -31.15 22.04 10.31
N VAL A 271 -32.10 22.54 9.51
CA VAL A 271 -33.27 23.23 10.05
C VAL A 271 -34.17 22.19 10.70
N THR A 272 -34.53 22.38 11.97
CA THR A 272 -35.40 21.46 12.72
C THR A 272 -36.78 22.04 12.99
N LYS A 273 -36.88 23.37 13.08
CA LYS A 273 -38.14 24.09 13.25
C LYS A 273 -38.03 25.47 12.62
N VAL A 274 -39.14 26.00 12.11
CA VAL A 274 -39.25 27.39 11.66
C VAL A 274 -40.46 28.02 12.35
N GLU A 275 -40.26 29.19 12.93
CA GLU A 275 -41.30 30.01 13.57
C GLU A 275 -41.39 31.35 12.83
N GLY A 276 -42.60 31.82 12.50
CA GLY A 276 -42.80 33.04 11.70
C GLY A 276 -42.82 32.78 10.19
N VAL A 277 -42.69 33.86 9.40
CA VAL A 277 -42.73 33.82 7.93
C VAL A 277 -41.33 34.15 7.41
N CYS A 278 -40.70 33.22 6.70
CA CYS A 278 -39.37 33.48 6.17
C CYS A 278 -39.43 34.37 4.91
N PRO A 279 -38.37 35.16 4.64
CA PRO A 279 -38.24 35.89 3.39
C PRO A 279 -38.45 34.98 2.18
N SER A 280 -39.13 35.49 1.15
CA SER A 280 -39.55 34.67 0.00
C SER A 280 -38.39 34.00 -0.74
N ASN A 281 -37.22 34.64 -0.78
CA ASN A 281 -35.99 34.11 -1.36
C ASN A 281 -35.32 33.01 -0.49
N LEU A 282 -35.69 32.88 0.78
CA LEU A 282 -35.12 31.93 1.74
C LEU A 282 -36.07 30.81 2.14
N ALA A 283 -37.38 30.98 1.96
CA ALA A 283 -38.41 30.04 2.43
C ALA A 283 -38.21 28.59 1.93
N LYS A 284 -37.60 28.39 0.75
CA LYS A 284 -37.31 27.05 0.21
C LYS A 284 -36.10 26.36 0.86
N ILE A 285 -35.15 27.12 1.40
CA ILE A 285 -33.91 26.60 2.01
C ILE A 285 -33.96 26.63 3.54
N ILE A 286 -34.78 27.51 4.12
CA ILE A 286 -35.03 27.59 5.56
C ILE A 286 -36.36 26.89 5.86
N THR A 287 -36.33 25.55 5.83
CA THR A 287 -37.48 24.70 6.14
C THR A 287 -37.00 23.35 6.70
N PRO A 288 -37.74 22.69 7.62
CA PRO A 288 -37.36 21.38 8.14
C PRO A 288 -37.28 20.26 7.09
N SER A 289 -37.84 20.46 5.90
CA SER A 289 -37.74 19.52 4.77
C SER A 289 -36.51 19.75 3.88
N ALA A 290 -35.73 20.81 4.12
CA ALA A 290 -34.53 21.09 3.36
C ALA A 290 -33.42 20.07 3.67
N LYS A 291 -32.54 19.85 2.70
CA LYS A 291 -31.30 19.08 2.94
C LYS A 291 -30.44 19.83 3.95
N ALA A 292 -29.64 19.08 4.71
CA ALA A 292 -28.64 19.65 5.60
C ALA A 292 -27.70 20.60 4.83
N GLY A 293 -27.41 21.75 5.42
CA GLY A 293 -26.28 22.57 5.01
C GLY A 293 -24.97 21.86 5.39
N THR A 294 -23.92 22.06 4.60
CA THR A 294 -22.56 21.63 4.96
C THR A 294 -21.75 22.86 5.37
N PHE A 295 -20.98 22.74 6.46
CA PHE A 295 -20.05 23.77 6.91
C PHE A 295 -18.65 23.18 7.08
N LEU A 296 -17.62 24.03 6.95
CA LEU A 296 -16.23 23.61 7.19
C LEU A 296 -16.07 23.29 8.66
N MET A 297 -15.49 22.14 8.99
CA MET A 297 -15.44 21.70 10.38
C MET A 297 -14.62 22.66 11.27
N ARG A 298 -13.58 23.29 10.73
CA ARG A 298 -12.83 24.37 11.42
C ARG A 298 -13.69 25.56 11.86
N ASP A 299 -14.83 25.80 11.23
CA ASP A 299 -15.72 26.91 11.57
C ASP A 299 -16.74 26.54 12.66
N ALA A 300 -16.82 25.27 13.08
CA ALA A 300 -17.83 24.77 14.02
C ALA A 300 -17.88 25.56 15.33
N ALA A 301 -16.72 25.82 15.93
CA ALA A 301 -16.61 26.56 17.19
C ALA A 301 -17.06 28.02 17.03
N SER A 302 -16.71 28.65 15.91
CA SER A 302 -17.13 30.02 15.59
C SER A 302 -18.64 30.10 15.37
N ILE A 303 -19.23 29.13 14.66
CA ILE A 303 -20.68 29.03 14.47
C ILE A 303 -21.38 28.91 15.82
N ALA A 304 -20.95 27.99 16.68
CA ALA A 304 -21.55 27.80 18.00
C ALA A 304 -21.46 29.09 18.85
N ALA A 305 -20.28 29.72 18.91
CA ALA A 305 -20.07 30.96 19.65
C ALA A 305 -20.93 32.12 19.13
N THR A 306 -21.06 32.25 17.80
CA THR A 306 -21.86 33.31 17.16
C THR A 306 -23.32 33.29 17.62
N TYR A 307 -23.87 32.10 17.90
CA TYR A 307 -25.26 31.94 18.33
C TYR A 307 -25.41 31.55 19.80
N GLY A 308 -24.36 31.69 20.62
CA GLY A 308 -24.39 31.37 22.05
C GLY A 308 -24.70 29.90 22.36
N ALA A 309 -24.40 29.00 21.43
CA ALA A 309 -24.61 27.56 21.60
C ALA A 309 -23.41 26.91 22.28
N VAL A 310 -23.68 25.87 23.08
CA VAL A 310 -22.64 25.08 23.76
C VAL A 310 -22.48 23.74 23.04
N PRO A 311 -21.34 23.51 22.35
CA PRO A 311 -21.03 22.20 21.77
C PRO A 311 -20.94 21.12 22.84
N THR A 312 -21.63 20.02 22.62
CA THR A 312 -21.62 18.85 23.51
C THR A 312 -21.07 17.65 22.76
N TYR A 313 -20.08 16.98 23.35
CA TYR A 313 -19.56 15.72 22.82
C TYR A 313 -20.49 14.57 23.21
N ASN A 314 -20.92 13.80 22.22
CA ASN A 314 -21.74 12.62 22.40
C ASN A 314 -20.84 11.38 22.43
N GLU A 315 -20.66 10.79 23.61
CA GLU A 315 -19.81 9.60 23.81
C GLU A 315 -20.27 8.37 23.01
N THR A 316 -21.58 8.21 22.80
CA THR A 316 -22.13 7.06 22.06
C THR A 316 -21.75 7.11 20.58
N PHE A 317 -21.76 8.29 19.96
CA PHE A 317 -21.43 8.46 18.55
C PHE A 317 -19.98 8.86 18.32
N ALA A 318 -19.29 9.32 19.37
CA ALA A 318 -17.97 9.91 19.34
C ALA A 318 -17.88 11.08 18.35
N GLU A 319 -18.81 12.02 18.51
CA GLU A 319 -18.99 13.22 17.69
C GLU A 319 -19.58 14.38 18.50
N VAL A 320 -19.51 15.60 17.97
CA VAL A 320 -20.00 16.81 18.63
C VAL A 320 -21.31 17.27 18.00
N THR A 321 -22.24 17.71 18.85
CA THR A 321 -23.49 18.34 18.43
C THR A 321 -23.73 19.65 19.17
N PHE A 322 -24.39 20.60 18.51
CA PHE A 322 -24.97 21.77 19.16
C PHE A 322 -26.26 22.18 18.45
N SER A 323 -27.14 22.87 19.17
CA SER A 323 -28.35 23.45 18.61
C SER A 323 -28.41 24.94 18.88
N TYR A 324 -28.94 25.68 17.93
CA TYR A 324 -29.01 27.14 17.99
C TYR A 324 -30.23 27.66 17.26
N LYS A 325 -30.55 28.94 17.45
CA LYS A 325 -31.60 29.64 16.70
C LYS A 325 -30.98 30.72 15.84
N ARG A 326 -31.48 30.88 14.61
CA ARG A 326 -31.09 31.95 13.70
C ARG A 326 -32.31 32.68 13.18
N GLU A 327 -32.32 33.98 13.35
CA GLU A 327 -33.34 34.87 12.80
C GLU A 327 -33.01 35.27 11.36
N TYR A 328 -34.03 35.37 10.53
CA TYR A 328 -33.97 35.83 9.15
C TYR A 328 -35.03 36.91 8.95
N THR A 329 -34.60 38.10 8.53
CA THR A 329 -35.45 39.22 8.20
C THR A 329 -35.40 39.51 6.69
N GLY A 330 -36.48 40.04 6.13
CA GLY A 330 -36.59 40.32 4.70
C GLY A 330 -38.02 40.64 4.29
N GLN A 331 -38.39 40.31 3.06
CA GLN A 331 -39.72 40.61 2.52
C GLN A 331 -40.38 39.41 1.82
N THR A 332 -41.72 39.39 1.80
CA THR A 332 -42.51 38.52 0.91
C THR A 332 -42.36 38.95 -0.55
N SER A 333 -42.85 38.13 -1.49
CA SER A 333 -42.96 38.51 -2.90
C SER A 333 -43.87 39.72 -3.14
N SER A 334 -44.77 40.04 -2.20
CA SER A 334 -45.64 41.22 -2.22
C SER A 334 -45.02 42.45 -1.52
N GLY A 335 -43.76 42.38 -1.08
CA GLY A 335 -43.05 43.49 -0.43
C GLY A 335 -43.33 43.69 1.06
N LEU A 336 -44.08 42.78 1.70
CA LEU A 336 -44.36 42.86 3.15
C LEU A 336 -43.15 42.41 3.96
N SER A 337 -42.79 43.14 5.02
CA SER A 337 -41.73 42.74 5.94
C SER A 337 -42.03 41.41 6.62
N THR A 338 -41.03 40.54 6.67
CA THR A 338 -41.12 39.21 7.25
C THR A 338 -39.96 38.94 8.18
N THR A 339 -40.24 38.23 9.27
CA THR A 339 -39.23 37.65 10.16
C THR A 339 -39.58 36.19 10.43
N CYS A 340 -38.57 35.32 10.33
CA CYS A 340 -38.67 33.96 10.86
C CYS A 340 -37.44 33.59 11.67
N THR A 341 -37.65 32.70 12.64
CA THR A 341 -36.60 32.11 13.44
C THR A 341 -36.51 30.62 13.12
N ALA A 342 -35.35 30.18 12.66
CA ALA A 342 -35.08 28.76 12.43
C ALA A 342 -34.33 28.18 13.64
N SER A 343 -34.89 27.14 14.25
CA SER A 343 -34.13 26.25 15.12
C SER A 343 -33.27 25.34 14.25
N ARG A 344 -32.02 25.16 14.64
CA ARG A 344 -31.01 24.43 13.88
C ARG A 344 -30.25 23.48 14.78
N THR A 345 -29.84 22.35 14.23
CA THR A 345 -29.01 21.36 14.92
C THR A 345 -27.85 21.02 14.01
N ALA A 346 -26.64 21.13 14.54
CA ALA A 346 -25.40 20.85 13.82
C ALA A 346 -24.69 19.64 14.43
N TRP A 347 -24.09 18.81 13.57
CA TRP A 347 -23.21 17.70 13.94
C TRP A 347 -21.88 17.80 13.22
N HIS A 348 -20.78 17.51 13.91
CA HIS A 348 -19.43 17.47 13.36
C HIS A 348 -18.50 16.61 14.24
N GLN A 349 -17.25 16.48 13.84
CA GLN A 349 -16.20 15.82 14.61
C GLN A 349 -15.23 16.85 15.22
N ASN A 350 -14.53 16.47 16.29
CA ASN A 350 -13.47 17.26 16.94
C ASN A 350 -12.19 16.42 17.08
N ALA A 351 -11.11 16.99 17.62
CA ALA A 351 -9.86 16.26 17.90
C ALA A 351 -10.05 14.89 18.56
N GLN A 352 -10.91 14.77 19.58
CA GLN A 352 -11.19 13.48 20.24
C GLN A 352 -11.85 12.47 19.28
N SER A 353 -12.78 12.93 18.45
CA SER A 353 -13.43 12.12 17.40
C SER A 353 -12.41 11.59 16.39
N PHE A 354 -11.43 12.43 16.01
CA PHE A 354 -10.35 12.07 15.09
C PHE A 354 -9.34 11.12 15.74
N SER A 355 -8.97 11.35 16.99
CA SER A 355 -8.08 10.46 17.75
C SER A 355 -8.66 9.04 17.83
N LEU A 356 -9.94 8.90 18.21
CA LEU A 356 -10.61 7.60 18.30
C LEU A 356 -10.64 6.87 16.95
N ARG A 357 -10.83 7.59 15.85
CA ARG A 357 -10.81 7.03 14.50
C ARG A 357 -9.40 6.65 14.06
N ALA A 358 -8.40 7.49 14.33
CA ALA A 358 -7.00 7.13 14.12
C ALA A 358 -6.59 5.89 14.94
N GLN A 359 -7.11 5.70 16.15
CA GLN A 359 -6.88 4.49 16.94
C GLN A 359 -7.46 3.23 16.30
N LEU A 360 -8.48 3.32 15.43
CA LEU A 360 -8.93 2.17 14.64
C LEU A 360 -7.86 1.70 13.66
N VAL A 361 -7.05 2.62 13.12
CA VAL A 361 -5.89 2.27 12.28
C VAL A 361 -4.92 1.39 13.06
N ALA A 362 -4.61 1.77 14.31
CA ALA A 362 -3.77 0.97 15.19
C ALA A 362 -4.42 -0.37 15.58
N LYS A 363 -5.69 -0.33 16.00
CA LYS A 363 -6.43 -1.50 16.50
C LYS A 363 -6.58 -2.60 15.46
N TYR A 364 -6.91 -2.23 14.22
CA TYR A 364 -7.13 -3.17 13.13
C TYR A 364 -5.93 -3.31 12.20
N GLN A 365 -4.85 -2.56 12.47
CA GLN A 365 -3.68 -2.49 11.61
C GLN A 365 -4.08 -2.13 10.17
N LEU A 366 -4.84 -1.05 10.03
CA LEU A 366 -5.33 -0.58 8.73
C LEU A 366 -4.19 0.05 7.91
N GLY A 367 -4.36 0.10 6.59
CA GLY A 367 -3.46 0.84 5.71
C GLY A 367 -3.40 2.34 6.03
N GLY A 368 -4.45 2.89 6.63
CA GLY A 368 -4.48 4.26 7.15
C GLY A 368 -5.89 4.83 7.31
N ALA A 369 -5.95 6.16 7.38
CA ALA A 369 -7.18 6.95 7.32
C ALA A 369 -7.16 7.87 6.09
N ALA A 370 -8.32 8.07 5.45
CA ALA A 370 -8.51 8.86 4.25
C ALA A 370 -9.43 10.06 4.52
N GLN A 371 -8.89 11.28 4.45
CA GLN A 371 -9.62 12.48 4.87
C GLN A 371 -10.25 13.26 3.71
N TRP A 372 -11.57 13.44 3.77
CA TRP A 372 -12.37 14.26 2.86
C TRP A 372 -12.80 15.58 3.54
N VAL A 373 -12.18 16.73 3.27
CA VAL A 373 -10.91 16.91 2.54
C VAL A 373 -9.89 17.55 3.45
N ILE A 374 -8.61 17.37 3.14
CA ILE A 374 -7.52 17.94 3.93
C ILE A 374 -7.59 19.47 3.89
N GLY A 375 -7.46 20.11 5.05
CA GLY A 375 -7.53 21.55 5.27
C GLY A 375 -8.91 22.11 5.65
N GLN A 376 -9.93 21.25 5.85
CA GLN A 376 -11.26 21.68 6.32
C GLN A 376 -11.58 21.23 7.76
N GLU A 377 -10.86 20.22 8.25
CA GLU A 377 -10.96 19.62 9.58
C GLU A 377 -10.84 20.63 10.71
N GLU A 378 -11.30 20.21 11.90
CA GLU A 378 -11.07 20.95 13.14
C GLU A 378 -9.57 21.19 13.39
N PRO A 379 -9.12 22.38 13.87
CA PRO A 379 -7.71 22.74 13.91
C PRO A 379 -6.77 21.76 14.64
N LEU A 380 -7.25 21.09 15.69
CA LEU A 380 -6.47 20.12 16.47
C LEU A 380 -6.59 18.68 15.95
N ALA A 381 -7.35 18.42 14.87
CA ALA A 381 -7.52 17.09 14.30
C ALA A 381 -6.18 16.48 13.83
N MET A 382 -5.34 17.26 13.16
CA MET A 382 -4.02 16.79 12.71
C MET A 382 -3.08 16.47 13.88
N VAL A 383 -3.16 17.24 14.96
CA VAL A 383 -2.41 16.98 16.21
C VAL A 383 -2.87 15.65 16.82
N ALA A 384 -4.19 15.44 16.91
CA ALA A 384 -4.75 14.20 17.43
C ALA A 384 -4.35 12.95 16.61
N ILE A 385 -4.34 13.06 15.28
CA ILE A 385 -3.85 11.98 14.40
C ILE A 385 -2.35 11.75 14.64
N ARG A 386 -1.57 12.83 14.78
CA ARG A 386 -0.12 12.79 14.99
C ARG A 386 0.26 12.08 16.27
N GLU A 387 -0.44 12.36 17.37
CA GLU A 387 -0.20 11.68 18.66
C GLU A 387 -0.40 10.18 18.53
N VAL A 388 -1.49 9.75 17.88
CA VAL A 388 -1.73 8.32 17.62
C VAL A 388 -0.64 7.76 16.72
N ALA A 389 -0.30 8.44 15.62
CA ALA A 389 0.73 8.01 14.68
C ALA A 389 2.12 7.85 15.33
N THR A 390 2.49 8.73 16.25
CA THR A 390 3.73 8.64 17.03
C THR A 390 3.69 7.46 18.00
N SER A 391 2.56 7.23 18.67
CA SER A 391 2.41 6.11 19.62
C SER A 391 2.52 4.71 19.00
N ILE A 392 2.36 4.61 17.68
CA ILE A 392 2.44 3.34 16.93
C ILE A 392 3.70 3.25 16.06
N ALA A 393 4.64 4.18 16.21
CA ALA A 393 5.94 4.20 15.55
C ALA A 393 7.03 3.58 16.47
N PRO A 394 8.10 3.00 15.91
CA PRO A 394 8.32 2.68 14.49
C PRO A 394 7.50 1.45 14.03
N ALA A 395 7.30 1.30 12.72
CA ALA A 395 6.49 0.20 12.20
C ALA A 395 7.20 -1.16 12.30
N GLN A 396 6.48 -2.19 12.76
CA GLN A 396 7.03 -3.54 12.89
C GLN A 396 7.01 -4.28 11.56
N LEU A 397 8.15 -4.89 11.22
CA LEU A 397 8.35 -5.70 10.03
C LEU A 397 8.12 -7.20 10.32
N GLU A 398 7.49 -7.88 9.38
CA GLU A 398 7.38 -9.34 9.33
C GLU A 398 8.12 -9.85 8.10
N SER A 399 9.17 -10.63 8.34
CA SER A 399 10.01 -11.20 7.28
C SER A 399 9.83 -12.71 7.21
N SER A 400 9.68 -13.22 6.00
CA SER A 400 9.60 -14.65 5.70
C SER A 400 10.74 -15.05 4.76
N LEU A 401 11.14 -16.33 4.82
CA LEU A 401 12.22 -16.91 4.04
C LEU A 401 11.89 -18.35 3.65
N SER A 402 12.25 -18.74 2.43
CA SER A 402 12.14 -20.08 1.86
C SER A 402 13.29 -20.36 0.88
N LEU A 403 13.60 -21.63 0.64
CA LEU A 403 14.53 -22.08 -0.40
C LEU A 403 13.82 -22.97 -1.41
N SER A 404 14.27 -22.95 -2.67
CA SER A 404 13.80 -23.86 -3.72
C SER A 404 14.11 -25.33 -3.42
N THR A 405 15.12 -25.60 -2.58
CA THR A 405 15.49 -26.93 -2.07
C THR A 405 16.26 -26.76 -0.76
N ASN A 406 16.18 -27.75 0.13
CA ASN A 406 16.98 -27.80 1.37
C ASN A 406 18.36 -28.46 1.15
N GLN A 407 18.62 -29.02 -0.03
CA GLN A 407 19.89 -29.62 -0.40
C GLN A 407 20.27 -29.29 -1.85
N VAL A 408 21.55 -29.00 -2.08
CA VAL A 408 22.09 -28.71 -3.41
C VAL A 408 23.48 -29.33 -3.59
N SER A 409 23.81 -29.78 -4.80
CA SER A 409 25.16 -30.20 -5.13
C SER A 409 26.05 -29.00 -5.39
N TYR A 410 27.33 -29.08 -5.02
CA TYR A 410 28.29 -28.00 -5.21
C TYR A 410 28.30 -27.47 -6.66
N GLY A 411 28.24 -26.15 -6.79
CA GLY A 411 28.22 -25.46 -8.08
C GLY A 411 26.83 -25.31 -8.72
N ASN A 412 25.80 -25.97 -8.17
CA ASN A 412 24.42 -25.77 -8.62
C ASN A 412 23.76 -24.61 -7.83
N PRO A 413 22.91 -23.82 -8.48
CA PRO A 413 22.22 -22.72 -7.83
C PRO A 413 21.09 -23.20 -6.92
N VAL A 414 20.83 -22.45 -5.86
CA VAL A 414 19.61 -22.52 -5.05
C VAL A 414 18.94 -21.15 -5.10
N THR A 415 17.61 -21.11 -5.13
CA THR A 415 16.89 -19.84 -5.09
C THR A 415 16.37 -19.60 -3.68
N LEU A 416 16.74 -18.46 -3.11
CA LEU A 416 16.23 -17.95 -1.84
C LEU A 416 15.09 -16.97 -2.13
N SER A 417 13.90 -17.23 -1.58
CA SER A 417 12.73 -16.37 -1.81
C SER A 417 12.00 -16.09 -0.51
N GLY A 418 11.28 -14.97 -0.46
CA GLY A 418 10.46 -14.61 0.68
C GLY A 418 9.74 -13.30 0.47
N ALA A 419 9.19 -12.77 1.56
CA ALA A 419 8.52 -11.48 1.59
C ALA A 419 8.82 -10.75 2.88
N ILE A 420 8.88 -9.42 2.80
CA ILE A 420 8.99 -8.51 3.93
C ILE A 420 7.78 -7.58 3.91
N THR A 421 6.96 -7.69 4.94
CA THR A 421 5.71 -6.95 5.08
C THR A 421 5.68 -6.17 6.39
N LEU A 422 4.72 -5.26 6.55
CA LEU A 422 4.31 -4.82 7.89
C LEU A 422 3.49 -5.93 8.57
N LYS A 423 3.21 -5.79 9.86
CA LYS A 423 2.34 -6.69 10.64
C LYS A 423 0.94 -6.88 10.04
N ASP A 424 0.43 -5.89 9.30
CA ASP A 424 -0.86 -5.95 8.58
C ASP A 424 -0.77 -6.60 7.19
N LYS A 425 0.37 -7.21 6.87
CA LYS A 425 0.69 -7.79 5.57
C LYS A 425 0.82 -6.76 4.43
N SER A 426 0.90 -5.47 4.72
CA SER A 426 1.26 -4.45 3.73
C SER A 426 2.62 -4.79 3.12
N PRO A 427 2.76 -4.78 1.79
CA PRO A 427 4.07 -4.94 1.17
C PRO A 427 4.96 -3.73 1.52
N VAL A 428 6.22 -3.99 1.87
CA VAL A 428 7.22 -2.94 2.04
C VAL A 428 8.10 -2.96 0.81
N ALA A 429 7.81 -2.07 -0.14
CA ALA A 429 8.53 -1.96 -1.40
C ALA A 429 9.88 -1.26 -1.24
N ALA A 430 10.83 -1.61 -2.11
CA ALA A 430 12.14 -0.97 -2.19
C ALA A 430 12.94 -0.99 -0.87
N LEU A 431 12.69 -2.01 -0.02
CA LEU A 431 13.38 -2.18 1.24
C LEU A 431 14.66 -2.99 1.03
N SER A 432 15.79 -2.40 1.38
CA SER A 432 17.08 -3.10 1.40
C SER A 432 17.11 -4.16 2.51
N PHE A 433 17.63 -5.33 2.18
CA PHE A 433 17.87 -6.42 3.12
C PHE A 433 19.20 -7.13 2.83
N SER A 434 19.68 -7.87 3.82
CA SER A 434 20.90 -8.68 3.75
C SER A 434 20.59 -10.14 4.02
N VAL A 435 21.29 -11.04 3.33
CA VAL A 435 21.25 -12.48 3.60
C VAL A 435 22.51 -12.86 4.37
N GLU A 436 22.36 -13.22 5.63
CA GLU A 436 23.45 -13.74 6.46
C GLU A 436 23.51 -15.27 6.35
N GLY A 437 24.72 -15.80 6.21
CA GLY A 437 25.01 -17.22 6.35
C GLY A 437 25.85 -17.50 7.59
N LYS A 438 25.40 -18.45 8.41
CA LYS A 438 26.13 -19.01 9.55
C LYS A 438 26.64 -20.41 9.24
N TYR A 439 27.92 -20.67 9.49
CA TYR A 439 28.58 -21.95 9.25
C TYR A 439 28.71 -22.80 10.52
N ALA A 440 29.06 -24.08 10.35
CA ALA A 440 29.20 -25.03 11.45
C ALA A 440 30.32 -24.65 12.43
N ASP A 441 31.35 -23.92 11.98
CA ASP A 441 32.42 -23.37 12.81
C ASP A 441 31.99 -22.14 13.64
N GLY A 442 30.73 -21.71 13.50
CA GLY A 442 30.16 -20.56 14.19
C GLY A 442 30.36 -19.23 13.48
N SER A 443 31.17 -19.18 12.41
CA SER A 443 31.39 -17.95 11.64
C SER A 443 30.12 -17.50 10.92
N THR A 444 29.93 -16.17 10.83
CA THR A 444 28.84 -15.55 10.08
C THR A 444 29.40 -14.63 8.99
N ARG A 445 28.68 -14.51 7.88
CA ARG A 445 28.99 -13.55 6.82
C ARG A 445 27.74 -13.13 6.06
N ILE A 446 27.73 -11.89 5.57
CA ILE A 446 26.74 -11.46 4.59
C ILE A 446 27.08 -12.07 3.24
N LEU A 447 26.18 -12.87 2.70
CA LEU A 447 26.36 -13.61 1.45
C LEU A 447 25.93 -12.78 0.25
N THR A 448 24.87 -12.00 0.41
CA THR A 448 24.35 -11.09 -0.61
C THR A 448 23.44 -10.05 0.06
N THR A 449 23.18 -8.97 -0.64
CA THR A 449 22.12 -8.01 -0.33
C THR A 449 21.04 -8.06 -1.40
N GLY A 450 19.88 -7.49 -1.10
CA GLY A 450 18.77 -7.40 -2.03
C GLY A 450 17.85 -6.25 -1.68
N VAL A 451 16.88 -6.02 -2.55
CA VAL A 451 15.82 -5.02 -2.35
C VAL A 451 14.48 -5.69 -2.67
N THR A 452 13.47 -5.46 -1.85
CA THR A 452 12.12 -5.99 -2.09
C THR A 452 11.46 -5.38 -3.32
N GLY A 453 10.67 -6.19 -4.02
CA GLY A 453 9.77 -5.75 -5.08
C GLY A 453 8.63 -4.87 -4.55
N PHE A 454 7.81 -4.33 -5.46
CA PHE A 454 6.66 -3.49 -5.09
C PHE A 454 5.62 -4.22 -4.23
N ASP A 455 5.58 -5.54 -4.33
CA ASP A 455 4.75 -6.46 -3.56
C ASP A 455 5.43 -6.96 -2.27
N GLY A 456 6.57 -6.38 -1.90
CA GLY A 456 7.34 -6.74 -0.71
C GLY A 456 8.09 -8.08 -0.84
N THR A 457 7.99 -8.76 -1.98
CA THR A 457 8.65 -10.05 -2.20
C THR A 457 10.09 -9.89 -2.66
N TYR A 458 10.87 -10.96 -2.51
CA TYR A 458 12.21 -11.05 -3.08
C TYR A 458 12.49 -12.48 -3.53
N SER A 459 13.33 -12.63 -4.56
CA SER A 459 13.81 -13.92 -5.06
C SER A 459 15.23 -13.76 -5.61
N ILE A 460 16.19 -14.45 -5.01
CA ILE A 460 17.62 -14.32 -5.32
C ILE A 460 18.21 -15.70 -5.60
N PRO A 461 18.76 -15.96 -6.80
CA PRO A 461 19.57 -17.14 -7.05
C PRO A 461 20.94 -17.00 -6.36
N MET A 462 21.36 -18.04 -5.65
CA MET A 462 22.59 -18.06 -4.86
C MET A 462 23.43 -19.29 -5.20
N LEU A 463 24.74 -19.10 -5.29
CA LEU A 463 25.72 -20.19 -5.36
C LEU A 463 26.37 -20.35 -3.99
N ILE A 464 26.14 -21.50 -3.37
CA ILE A 464 26.61 -21.77 -2.01
C ILE A 464 27.59 -22.92 -2.02
N GLY A 465 28.82 -22.64 -1.58
CA GLY A 465 29.92 -23.59 -1.62
C GLY A 465 30.06 -24.50 -0.41
N LYS A 466 29.30 -24.29 0.68
CA LYS A 466 29.33 -25.09 1.91
C LYS A 466 27.96 -25.08 2.58
N SER A 467 27.62 -26.14 3.30
CA SER A 467 26.40 -26.18 4.13
C SER A 467 26.33 -24.97 5.05
N VAL A 468 25.17 -24.33 5.11
CA VAL A 468 25.00 -23.02 5.75
C VAL A 468 23.60 -22.88 6.33
N SER A 469 23.49 -22.17 7.45
CA SER A 469 22.21 -21.70 8.00
C SER A 469 21.98 -20.26 7.55
N LEU A 470 20.90 -20.01 6.83
CA LEU A 470 20.59 -18.72 6.20
C LEU A 470 19.54 -17.95 7.00
N ARG A 471 19.71 -16.64 7.10
CA ARG A 471 18.69 -15.69 7.61
C ARG A 471 18.64 -14.46 6.72
N VAL A 472 17.47 -13.83 6.68
CA VAL A 472 17.30 -12.51 6.05
C VAL A 472 17.14 -11.46 7.15
N LEU A 473 17.86 -10.35 7.00
CA LEU A 473 17.93 -9.24 7.96
C LEU A 473 17.58 -7.92 7.27
N THR A 474 16.89 -7.05 7.99
CA THR A 474 16.68 -5.65 7.60
C THR A 474 17.25 -4.72 8.65
N GLU A 475 17.81 -3.60 8.21
CA GLU A 475 18.28 -2.56 9.12
C GLU A 475 17.10 -1.78 9.73
N PRO A 476 17.21 -1.35 11.00
CA PRO A 476 16.23 -0.45 11.58
C PRO A 476 16.34 0.93 10.94
N SER A 477 15.24 1.68 10.97
CA SER A 477 15.17 3.09 10.60
C SER A 477 14.21 3.81 11.53
N TRP A 478 14.15 5.13 11.43
CA TRP A 478 13.13 5.90 12.16
C TRP A 478 11.69 5.49 11.78
N GLU A 479 11.48 4.97 10.56
CA GLU A 479 10.15 4.52 10.10
C GLU A 479 9.79 3.12 10.59
N ARG A 480 10.79 2.27 10.85
CA ARG A 480 10.62 0.80 10.92
C ARG A 480 11.63 0.13 11.83
N GLU A 481 11.18 -0.86 12.60
CA GLU A 481 12.07 -1.75 13.34
C GLU A 481 12.87 -2.67 12.40
N ALA A 482 14.02 -3.14 12.86
CA ALA A 482 14.73 -4.23 12.21
C ALA A 482 13.90 -5.52 12.23
N SER A 483 14.13 -6.39 11.25
CA SER A 483 13.55 -7.73 11.22
C SER A 483 14.61 -8.78 10.92
N VAL A 484 14.42 -9.97 11.48
CA VAL A 484 15.29 -11.13 11.25
C VAL A 484 14.41 -12.36 11.10
N THR A 485 14.64 -13.15 10.05
CA THR A 485 13.90 -14.40 9.84
C THR A 485 14.41 -15.51 10.76
N ALA A 486 13.59 -16.54 10.97
CA ALA A 486 14.09 -17.80 11.49
C ALA A 486 15.20 -18.37 10.57
N PRO A 487 16.21 -19.06 11.12
CA PRO A 487 17.24 -19.71 10.32
C PRO A 487 16.66 -20.82 9.45
N LEU A 488 17.14 -20.92 8.22
CA LEU A 488 16.85 -22.04 7.33
C LEU A 488 18.14 -22.70 6.87
N SER A 489 18.26 -24.02 7.06
CA SER A 489 19.47 -24.76 6.72
C SER A 489 19.46 -25.22 5.26
N LEU A 490 20.58 -25.01 4.59
CA LEU A 490 20.89 -25.57 3.28
C LEU A 490 22.06 -26.54 3.41
N ALA A 491 21.82 -27.81 3.08
CA ALA A 491 22.88 -28.79 2.94
C ALA A 491 23.53 -28.65 1.56
N VAL A 492 24.87 -28.59 1.52
CA VAL A 492 25.61 -28.67 0.25
C VAL A 492 26.32 -30.01 0.22
N SER A 493 26.03 -30.82 -0.79
CA SER A 493 26.77 -32.05 -1.07
C SER A 493 27.84 -31.80 -2.12
N ARG A 494 28.80 -32.72 -2.21
CA ARG A 494 29.68 -32.77 -3.38
C ARG A 494 28.88 -32.95 -4.66
N ASN A 495 29.48 -32.52 -5.76
CA ASN A 495 29.01 -32.79 -7.10
C ASN A 495 30.01 -33.72 -7.79
N LEU A 496 29.52 -34.73 -8.50
CA LEU A 496 30.34 -35.75 -9.13
C LEU A 496 29.97 -35.81 -10.62
N ILE A 497 30.95 -35.50 -11.47
CA ILE A 497 30.81 -35.60 -12.92
C ILE A 497 31.49 -36.89 -13.35
N LEU A 498 30.72 -37.83 -13.91
CA LEU A 498 31.20 -39.14 -14.32
C LEU A 498 31.22 -39.29 -15.83
N THR A 499 32.19 -40.05 -16.33
CA THR A 499 32.30 -40.47 -17.73
C THR A 499 32.53 -41.99 -17.82
N PRO A 500 31.57 -42.82 -17.39
CA PRO A 500 31.71 -44.27 -17.50
C PRO A 500 31.54 -44.73 -18.96
N PRO A 501 32.23 -45.79 -19.39
CA PRO A 501 31.97 -46.39 -20.69
C PRO A 501 30.57 -47.01 -20.72
N THR A 502 29.85 -46.90 -21.84
CA THR A 502 28.52 -47.51 -22.00
C THR A 502 28.59 -49.02 -22.23
N SER A 503 29.69 -49.49 -22.84
CA SER A 503 29.96 -50.91 -23.03
C SER A 503 31.46 -51.20 -23.02
N VAL A 504 31.82 -52.36 -22.48
CA VAL A 504 33.21 -52.84 -22.39
C VAL A 504 33.27 -54.32 -22.77
N LYS A 505 34.47 -54.79 -23.16
CA LYS A 505 34.70 -56.18 -23.51
C LYS A 505 34.81 -57.05 -22.27
N SER A 506 34.09 -58.18 -22.23
CA SER A 506 34.17 -59.15 -21.15
C SER A 506 35.58 -59.74 -21.04
N GLY A 507 36.03 -59.98 -19.80
CA GLY A 507 37.33 -60.56 -19.52
C GLY A 507 38.52 -59.60 -19.62
N LEU A 508 38.30 -58.32 -19.96
CA LEU A 508 39.34 -57.28 -19.95
C LEU A 508 39.09 -56.23 -18.86
N PRO A 509 40.15 -55.69 -18.23
CA PRO A 509 40.02 -54.54 -17.34
C PRO A 509 39.63 -53.28 -18.13
N PHE A 510 39.01 -52.32 -17.45
CA PHE A 510 38.62 -51.04 -18.02
C PHE A 510 38.68 -49.94 -16.96
N THR A 511 38.58 -48.68 -17.37
CA THR A 511 38.64 -47.53 -16.47
C THR A 511 37.32 -46.77 -16.41
N ILE A 512 37.08 -46.15 -15.26
CA ILE A 512 36.03 -45.15 -15.08
C ILE A 512 36.70 -43.87 -14.59
N THR A 513 36.48 -42.77 -15.31
CA THR A 513 37.05 -41.46 -14.98
C THR A 513 35.96 -40.49 -14.56
N GLY A 514 36.31 -39.56 -13.69
CA GLY A 514 35.38 -38.53 -13.24
C GLY A 514 36.08 -37.40 -12.53
N ILE A 515 35.29 -36.39 -12.18
CA ILE A 515 35.72 -35.19 -11.46
C ILE A 515 34.80 -34.99 -10.26
N VAL A 516 35.40 -34.81 -9.09
CA VAL A 516 34.71 -34.39 -7.85
C VAL A 516 34.82 -32.88 -7.70
N LEU A 517 33.70 -32.24 -7.40
CA LEU A 517 33.63 -30.82 -7.05
C LEU A 517 33.12 -30.64 -5.60
N PRO A 518 33.70 -29.69 -4.83
CA PRO A 518 34.84 -28.84 -5.18
C PRO A 518 36.14 -29.65 -5.39
N ARG A 519 37.01 -29.14 -6.27
CA ARG A 519 38.28 -29.79 -6.62
C ARG A 519 39.22 -29.78 -5.41
N ALA A 520 39.71 -30.95 -5.03
CA ALA A 520 40.78 -31.10 -4.05
C ALA A 520 41.48 -32.44 -4.26
N ALA A 521 42.76 -32.50 -3.91
CA ALA A 521 43.53 -33.73 -3.91
C ALA A 521 43.20 -34.61 -2.70
N GLY A 522 43.39 -35.92 -2.83
CA GLY A 522 43.33 -36.85 -1.71
C GLY A 522 41.93 -37.28 -1.29
N ILE A 523 40.87 -36.94 -2.04
CA ILE A 523 39.51 -37.41 -1.73
C ILE A 523 39.39 -38.87 -2.17
N THR A 524 39.07 -39.76 -1.22
CA THR A 524 38.89 -41.19 -1.51
C THR A 524 37.68 -41.45 -2.39
N ILE A 525 37.85 -42.26 -3.44
CA ILE A 525 36.80 -42.69 -4.37
C ILE A 525 36.75 -44.21 -4.39
N THR A 526 35.56 -44.76 -4.16
CA THR A 526 35.31 -46.20 -4.13
C THR A 526 34.22 -46.56 -5.12
N LEU A 527 34.43 -47.61 -5.92
CA LEU A 527 33.41 -48.22 -6.77
C LEU A 527 32.78 -49.42 -6.06
N ALA A 528 31.47 -49.51 -6.06
CA ALA A 528 30.75 -50.68 -5.58
C ALA A 528 29.60 -51.06 -6.52
N THR A 529 29.16 -52.30 -6.46
CA THR A 529 27.84 -52.70 -7.01
C THR A 529 26.73 -52.12 -6.13
N THR A 530 25.51 -52.04 -6.63
CA THR A 530 24.34 -51.57 -5.84
C THR A 530 24.02 -52.41 -4.60
N SER A 531 24.53 -53.65 -4.50
CA SER A 531 24.45 -54.47 -3.28
C SER A 531 25.55 -54.20 -2.25
N GLY A 532 26.39 -53.18 -2.48
CA GLY A 532 27.46 -52.76 -1.57
C GLY A 532 28.79 -53.50 -1.75
N ARG A 533 28.89 -54.47 -2.67
CA ARG A 533 30.18 -55.13 -2.97
C ARG A 533 31.14 -54.18 -3.65
N VAL A 534 32.27 -53.87 -3.00
CA VAL A 534 33.36 -53.06 -3.55
C VAL A 534 34.02 -53.77 -4.73
N ILE A 535 34.34 -53.01 -5.79
CA ILE A 535 34.94 -53.48 -7.03
C ILE A 535 36.24 -52.74 -7.28
N GLY A 536 37.33 -53.49 -7.47
CA GLY A 536 38.67 -52.92 -7.64
C GLY A 536 39.22 -52.31 -6.34
N THR A 537 40.20 -51.43 -6.48
CA THR A 537 40.84 -50.73 -5.36
C THR A 537 40.35 -49.28 -5.33
N ALA A 538 40.13 -48.74 -4.13
CA ALA A 538 39.84 -47.33 -3.96
C ALA A 538 41.00 -46.47 -4.50
N THR A 539 40.67 -45.31 -5.06
CA THR A 539 41.65 -44.33 -5.57
C THR A 539 41.45 -43.00 -4.88
N THR A 540 42.33 -42.05 -5.10
CA THR A 540 42.17 -40.67 -4.62
C THR A 540 42.16 -39.68 -5.78
N THR A 541 41.52 -38.54 -5.58
CA THR A 541 41.52 -37.44 -6.54
C THR A 541 42.88 -36.73 -6.60
N ASP A 542 43.23 -36.19 -7.77
CA ASP A 542 44.32 -35.21 -7.93
C ASP A 542 43.90 -33.79 -7.50
N ALA A 543 44.79 -32.81 -7.62
CA ALA A 543 44.51 -31.42 -7.22
C ALA A 543 43.38 -30.77 -8.05
N GLN A 544 43.02 -31.35 -9.19
CA GLN A 544 41.99 -30.92 -10.11
C GLN A 544 40.67 -31.65 -9.83
N GLY A 545 40.63 -32.48 -8.77
CA GLY A 545 39.47 -33.29 -8.39
C GLY A 545 39.26 -34.49 -9.31
N THR A 546 40.18 -34.75 -10.24
CA THR A 546 40.07 -35.83 -11.22
C THR A 546 40.48 -37.15 -10.58
N PHE A 547 39.80 -38.23 -10.96
CA PHE A 547 40.20 -39.58 -10.57
C PHE A 547 40.07 -40.55 -11.74
N THR A 548 40.82 -41.64 -11.66
CA THR A 548 40.69 -42.80 -12.55
C THR A 548 40.57 -44.06 -11.68
N LEU A 549 39.44 -44.75 -11.80
CA LEU A 549 39.21 -46.05 -11.19
C LEU A 549 39.61 -47.15 -12.18
N ASN A 550 40.48 -48.07 -11.75
CA ASN A 550 40.82 -49.26 -12.52
C ASN A 550 39.88 -50.39 -12.11
N VAL A 551 38.99 -50.80 -13.03
CA VAL A 551 38.04 -51.88 -12.82
C VAL A 551 38.66 -53.18 -13.35
N PRO A 552 38.83 -54.22 -12.50
CA PRO A 552 39.38 -55.50 -12.95
C PRO A 552 38.41 -56.19 -13.92
N ALA A 553 38.91 -57.16 -14.68
CA ALA A 553 38.12 -57.93 -15.65
C ALA A 553 36.79 -58.43 -15.05
N GLN A 554 35.69 -58.20 -15.77
CA GLN A 554 34.34 -58.60 -15.35
C GLN A 554 33.75 -59.64 -16.30
N ALA A 555 32.92 -60.52 -15.73
CA ALA A 555 32.15 -61.50 -16.49
C ALA A 555 31.02 -60.81 -17.28
N ARG A 556 30.63 -61.44 -18.39
CA ARG A 556 29.57 -60.96 -19.28
C ARG A 556 28.26 -60.74 -18.51
N SER A 557 27.81 -59.48 -18.45
CA SER A 557 26.65 -59.06 -17.66
C SER A 557 26.26 -57.61 -18.00
N ILE A 558 25.12 -57.16 -17.50
CA ILE A 558 24.84 -55.73 -17.34
C ILE A 558 25.12 -55.43 -15.87
N ALA A 559 26.27 -54.83 -15.59
CA ALA A 559 26.67 -54.52 -14.23
C ALA A 559 26.23 -53.12 -13.85
N THR A 560 25.59 -52.99 -12.70
CA THR A 560 25.16 -51.70 -12.15
C THR A 560 26.07 -51.32 -10.99
N TYR A 561 26.70 -50.15 -11.10
CA TYR A 561 27.67 -49.63 -10.16
C TYR A 561 27.19 -48.33 -9.52
N GLN A 562 27.81 -48.00 -8.40
CA GLN A 562 27.68 -46.74 -7.68
C GLN A 562 29.07 -46.30 -7.22
N ILE A 563 29.35 -45.00 -7.28
CA ILE A 563 30.58 -44.42 -6.78
C ILE A 563 30.31 -43.74 -5.45
N THR A 564 31.14 -44.04 -4.45
CA THR A 564 31.16 -43.37 -3.16
C THR A 564 32.37 -42.46 -3.08
N VAL A 565 32.12 -41.19 -2.78
CA VAL A 565 33.12 -40.17 -2.49
C VAL A 565 33.23 -40.05 -0.96
N GLY A 566 34.43 -40.28 -0.42
CA GLY A 566 34.70 -40.28 1.02
C GLY A 566 34.45 -38.93 1.67
N ALA A 567 34.08 -38.95 2.95
CA ALA A 567 33.95 -37.73 3.76
C ALA A 567 35.31 -37.08 4.03
N ASP A 568 35.29 -35.78 4.34
CA ASP A 568 36.42 -35.08 4.95
C ASP A 568 35.92 -34.13 6.06
N ALA A 569 36.80 -33.27 6.58
CA ALA A 569 36.48 -32.32 7.65
C ALA A 569 35.35 -31.33 7.30
N THR A 570 35.05 -31.12 6.01
CA THR A 570 34.05 -30.16 5.52
C THR A 570 32.85 -30.83 4.86
N TRP A 571 33.03 -32.00 4.25
CA TRP A 571 32.04 -32.65 3.38
C TRP A 571 31.68 -34.04 3.87
N PRO A 572 30.37 -34.37 3.96
CA PRO A 572 29.94 -35.73 4.28
C PRO A 572 30.23 -36.69 3.12
N VAL A 573 30.06 -38.00 3.39
CA VAL A 573 30.09 -39.02 2.34
C VAL A 573 29.03 -38.71 1.29
N PHE A 574 29.37 -38.84 0.02
CA PHE A 574 28.45 -38.70 -1.11
C PHE A 574 28.43 -40.00 -1.92
N ALA A 575 27.24 -40.49 -2.25
CA ALA A 575 27.06 -41.61 -3.15
C ALA A 575 26.41 -41.10 -4.45
N SER A 576 26.94 -41.51 -5.60
CA SER A 576 26.38 -41.18 -6.91
C SER A 576 25.03 -41.87 -7.12
N ASP A 577 24.28 -41.45 -8.13
CA ASP A 577 23.24 -42.32 -8.69
C ASP A 577 23.87 -43.61 -9.25
N ALA A 578 23.07 -44.67 -9.31
CA ALA A 578 23.50 -45.92 -9.90
C ALA A 578 23.57 -45.80 -11.42
N PHE A 579 24.61 -46.38 -12.04
CA PHE A 579 24.79 -46.41 -13.49
C PHE A 579 25.17 -47.81 -13.97
N SER A 580 24.75 -48.17 -15.18
CA SER A 580 24.98 -49.50 -15.74
C SER A 580 25.99 -49.48 -16.88
N ILE A 581 26.80 -50.54 -16.95
CA ILE A 581 27.77 -50.78 -18.02
C ILE A 581 27.47 -52.15 -18.63
N ILE A 582 27.39 -52.21 -19.97
CA ILE A 582 27.20 -53.48 -20.69
C ILE A 582 28.55 -54.16 -20.90
N ILE A 583 28.78 -55.26 -20.20
CA ILE A 583 30.00 -56.08 -20.31
C ILE A 583 29.71 -57.24 -21.27
N ARG A 584 30.32 -57.23 -22.46
CA ARG A 584 30.01 -58.19 -23.54
C ARG A 584 31.20 -58.85 -24.20
#